data_AF-A0A957J0C3-F1
#
_entry.id   AF-A0A957J0C3-F1
#
_cell.length_a   1.000
_cell.length_b   1.000
_cell.length_c   1.000
_cell.angle_alpha   90.00
_cell.angle_beta   90.00
_cell.angle_gamma   90.00
#
_symmetry.space_group_name_H-M   'P 1'
#
loop_
_entity.id
_entity.type
_entity.pdbx_description
1 polymer ?
#
loop_
_entity_poly.entity_id
_entity_poly.type
_entity_poly.pdbx_seq_one_letter_code
_entity_poly.pdbx_strand_id
1 'polypeptide(L)'
;MRRFQLEENERKILETLAHRGAMSPSQVSAETWMMPGETLTLLRGLSNEGLVLMRGDTNSPDGMLVAITTAARSFIAQPNGIVR
;
A
#
# COMPACT_ATOMS: atom_id res chain seq x y z
N MET A 1 19.87 0.87 7.95
CA MET A 1 18.43 0.95 7.62
C MET A 1 18.22 2.21 6.78
N ARG A 2 17.77 2.10 5.52
CA ARG A 2 17.44 3.29 4.72
C ARG A 2 16.18 3.93 5.32
N ARG A 3 16.22 5.24 5.57
CA ARG A 3 15.02 6.04 5.80
C ARG A 3 14.21 5.98 4.50
N PHE A 4 13.18 5.14 4.45
CA PHE A 4 12.22 5.14 3.35
C PHE A 4 11.46 6.46 3.45
N GLN A 5 11.79 7.45 2.61
CA GLN A 5 10.88 8.58 2.41
C GLN A 5 9.80 8.08 1.46
N LEU A 6 8.61 7.80 1.98
CA LEU A 6 7.46 7.48 1.14
C LEU A 6 7.13 8.70 0.29
N GLU A 7 6.96 8.46 -1.01
CA GLU A 7 6.36 9.43 -1.90
C GLU A 7 4.88 9.64 -1.54
N GLU A 8 4.30 10.73 -2.02
CA GLU A 8 2.91 11.10 -1.70
C GLU A 8 1.92 9.99 -2.11
N ASN A 9 2.06 9.45 -3.32
CA ASN A 9 1.18 8.39 -3.83
C ASN A 9 1.35 7.08 -3.04
N GLU A 10 2.57 6.73 -2.66
CA GLU A 10 2.84 5.56 -1.82
C GLU A 10 2.19 5.69 -0.44
N ARG A 11 2.35 6.87 0.19
CA ARG A 11 1.71 7.16 1.47
C ARG A 11 0.18 7.07 1.35
N LYS A 12 -0.40 7.64 0.28
CA LYS A 12 -1.84 7.60 0.03
C LYS A 12 -2.37 6.17 -0.08
N ILE A 13 -1.64 5.29 -0.78
CA ILE A 13 -1.98 3.85 -0.86
C ILE A 13 -1.97 3.21 0.53
N LEU A 14 -0.87 3.40 1.29
CA LEU A 14 -0.71 2.78 2.60
C LEU A 14 -1.76 3.26 3.59
N GLU A 15 -2.05 4.57 3.60
CA GLU A 15 -3.14 5.13 4.40
C GLU A 15 -4.49 4.54 4.00
N THR A 16 -4.78 4.45 2.70
CA THR A 16 -6.05 3.86 2.23
C THR A 16 -6.21 2.41 2.70
N LEU A 17 -5.18 1.57 2.52
CA LEU A 17 -5.18 0.18 2.98
C LEU A 17 -5.25 0.07 4.51
N ALA A 18 -4.66 1.03 5.24
CA ALA A 18 -4.72 1.05 6.69
C ALA A 18 -6.15 1.29 7.20
N HIS A 19 -6.90 2.18 6.54
CA HIS A 19 -8.26 2.55 6.92
C HIS A 19 -9.33 1.58 6.38
N ARG A 20 -9.20 1.12 5.13
CA ARG A 20 -10.22 0.30 4.45
C ARG A 20 -10.00 -1.21 4.62
N GLY A 21 -8.79 -1.64 4.97
CA GLY A 21 -8.42 -3.05 5.03
C GLY A 21 -7.89 -3.56 3.69
N ALA A 22 -7.94 -4.89 3.50
CA ALA A 22 -7.44 -5.52 2.29
C ALA A 22 -8.35 -5.21 1.10
N MET A 23 -7.76 -4.85 -0.04
CA MET A 23 -8.48 -4.43 -1.24
C MET A 23 -7.83 -5.01 -2.49
N SER A 24 -8.60 -5.11 -3.57
CA SER A 24 -8.04 -5.46 -4.88
C SER A 24 -7.26 -4.27 -5.48
N PRO A 25 -6.27 -4.49 -6.38
CA PRO A 25 -5.56 -3.41 -7.07
C PRO A 25 -6.47 -2.35 -7.74
N SER A 26 -7.58 -2.76 -8.36
CA SER A 26 -8.55 -1.83 -8.98
C SER A 26 -9.32 -1.02 -7.93
N GLN A 27 -9.65 -1.61 -6.79
CA GLN A 27 -10.25 -0.88 -5.66
C GLN A 27 -9.27 0.15 -5.07
N VAL A 28 -7.98 -0.21 -4.91
CA VAL A 28 -6.94 0.74 -4.49
C VAL A 28 -6.87 1.91 -5.47
N SER A 29 -6.85 1.63 -6.78
CA SER A 29 -6.81 2.65 -7.83
C SER A 29 -8.01 3.60 -7.75
N ALA A 30 -9.22 3.06 -7.55
CA ALA A 30 -10.43 3.84 -7.42
C ALA A 30 -10.43 4.75 -6.16
N GLU A 31 -10.09 4.20 -4.99
CA GLU A 31 -10.07 4.97 -3.73
C GLU A 31 -8.97 6.04 -3.70
N THR A 32 -7.84 5.77 -4.35
CA THR A 32 -6.69 6.69 -4.39
C THR A 32 -6.72 7.67 -5.57
N TRP A 33 -7.68 7.53 -6.49
CA TRP A 33 -7.79 8.35 -7.70
C TRP A 33 -6.53 8.30 -8.59
N MET A 34 -5.90 7.14 -8.64
CA MET A 34 -4.69 6.90 -9.44
C MET A 34 -5.00 6.03 -10.64
N MET A 35 -4.18 6.11 -11.68
CA MET A 35 -4.33 5.26 -12.86
C MET A 35 -4.09 3.78 -12.49
N PRO A 36 -4.84 2.81 -13.07
CA PRO A 36 -4.67 1.39 -12.73
C PRO A 36 -3.25 0.86 -12.94
N GLY A 37 -2.59 1.26 -14.04
CA GLY A 37 -1.22 0.84 -14.33
C GLY A 37 -0.17 1.42 -13.37
N GLU A 38 -0.33 2.69 -13.00
CA GLU A 38 0.50 3.35 -11.98
C GLU A 38 0.30 2.70 -10.61
N THR A 39 -0.95 2.49 -10.22
CA THR A 39 -1.32 1.83 -8.97
C THR A 39 -0.68 0.45 -8.86
N LEU A 40 -0.80 -0.37 -9.91
CA LEU A 40 -0.19 -1.72 -9.92
C LEU A 40 1.33 -1.66 -9.81
N THR A 41 1.96 -0.67 -10.43
CA THR A 41 3.42 -0.46 -10.37
C THR A 41 3.86 -0.10 -8.95
N LEU A 42 3.19 0.85 -8.31
CA LEU A 42 3.47 1.26 -6.93
C LEU A 42 3.21 0.11 -5.94
N LEU A 43 2.10 -0.62 -6.10
CA LEU A 43 1.79 -1.77 -5.26
C LEU A 43 2.87 -2.85 -5.30
N ARG A 44 3.43 -3.12 -6.48
CA ARG A 44 4.57 -4.05 -6.63
C ARG A 44 5.83 -3.51 -5.96
N GLY A 45 6.12 -2.21 -6.11
CA GLY A 45 7.23 -1.54 -5.42
C GLY A 45 7.11 -1.68 -3.89
N LEU A 46 5.97 -1.27 -3.35
CA LEU A 46 5.66 -1.40 -1.91
C LEU A 46 5.69 -2.86 -1.43
N SER A 47 5.29 -3.82 -2.27
CA SER A 47 5.38 -5.25 -1.93
C SER A 47 6.83 -5.73 -1.87
N ASN A 48 7.68 -5.28 -2.79
CA ASN A 48 9.11 -5.61 -2.80
C ASN A 48 9.82 -5.03 -1.58
N GLU A 49 9.35 -3.89 -1.06
CA GLU A 49 9.84 -3.26 0.16
C GLU A 49 9.25 -3.85 1.44
N GLY A 50 8.30 -4.79 1.34
CA GLY A 50 7.65 -5.43 2.48
C GLY A 50 6.63 -4.53 3.20
N LEU A 51 6.18 -3.46 2.56
CA LEU A 51 5.19 -2.53 3.11
C LEU A 51 3.74 -2.99 2.86
N VAL A 52 3.52 -3.75 1.79
CA VAL A 52 2.26 -4.43 1.51
C VAL A 52 2.49 -5.91 1.19
N LEU A 53 1.43 -6.71 1.35
CA LEU A 53 1.37 -8.09 0.91
C LEU A 53 0.40 -8.18 -0.27
N MET A 54 0.86 -8.77 -1.36
CA MET A 54 0.03 -9.11 -2.52
C MET A 54 -0.17 -10.63 -2.55
N ARG A 55 -1.43 -11.08 -2.58
CA ARG A 55 -1.80 -12.50 -2.60
C ARG A 55 -2.86 -12.74 -3.65
N GLY A 56 -2.74 -13.84 -4.39
CA GLY A 56 -3.80 -14.30 -5.28
C GLY A 56 -5.05 -14.64 -4.47
N ASP A 57 -6.20 -14.19 -4.94
CA ASP A 57 -7.50 -14.45 -4.33
C ASP A 57 -8.56 -14.58 -5.43
N THR A 58 -9.18 -15.75 -5.54
CA THR A 58 -10.19 -16.06 -6.56
C THR A 58 -11.52 -15.31 -6.37
N ASN A 59 -11.75 -14.74 -5.19
CA ASN A 59 -12.93 -13.95 -4.86
C ASN A 59 -12.69 -12.44 -5.05
N SER A 60 -11.46 -12.03 -5.33
CA SER A 60 -11.13 -10.65 -5.66
C SER A 60 -11.43 -10.35 -7.15
N PRO A 61 -11.98 -9.18 -7.49
CA PRO A 61 -12.23 -8.77 -8.88
C PRO A 61 -11.01 -8.88 -9.81
N ASP A 62 -9.82 -8.64 -9.26
CA ASP A 62 -8.56 -8.66 -10.03
C ASP A 62 -7.79 -9.99 -9.87
N GLY A 63 -8.38 -10.99 -9.22
CA GLY A 63 -7.70 -12.23 -8.85
C GLY A 63 -6.62 -12.05 -7.77
N MET A 64 -6.60 -10.90 -7.09
CA MET A 64 -5.56 -10.52 -6.14
C MET A 64 -6.08 -9.59 -5.04
N LEU A 65 -5.65 -9.82 -3.80
CA LEU A 65 -5.81 -8.89 -2.70
C LEU A 65 -4.47 -8.29 -2.28
N VAL A 66 -4.55 -7.04 -1.84
CA VAL A 66 -3.46 -6.27 -1.28
C VAL A 66 -3.81 -5.90 0.15
N ALA A 67 -2.91 -6.14 1.08
CA ALA A 67 -3.05 -5.72 2.47
C ALA A 67 -1.78 -5.02 2.97
N ILE A 68 -1.93 -3.99 3.79
CA ILE A 68 -0.80 -3.32 4.45
C ILE A 68 -0.17 -4.22 5.53
N THR A 69 1.16 -4.23 5.63
CA THR A 69 1.85 -4.97 6.70
C THR A 69 1.82 -4.25 8.04
N THR A 70 2.01 -4.98 9.13
CA THR A 70 2.15 -4.39 10.47
C THR A 70 3.32 -3.40 10.54
N ALA A 71 4.44 -3.70 9.85
CA ALA A 71 5.59 -2.80 9.79
C ALA A 71 5.23 -1.46 9.12
N ALA A 72 4.50 -1.50 7.99
CA ALA A 72 4.04 -0.29 7.32
C ALA A 72 3.02 0.50 8.14
N ARG A 73 2.11 -0.16 8.86
CA ARG A 73 1.17 0.51 9.78
C ARG A 73 1.91 1.32 10.85
N SER A 74 2.94 0.75 11.46
CA SER A 74 3.78 1.45 12.44
C SER A 74 4.59 2.59 11.83
N PHE A 75 4.92 2.50 10.55
CA PHE A 75 5.65 3.53 9.83
C PHE A 75 4.79 4.77 9.55
N ILE A 76 3.56 4.59 9.05
CA ILE A 76 2.66 5.72 8.73
C ILE A 76 1.99 6.33 9.98
N ALA A 77 1.94 5.60 11.11
CA ALA A 77 1.42 6.13 12.37
C ALA A 77 2.33 7.19 13.01
N GLN A 78 3.56 7.38 12.51
CA GLN A 78 4.49 8.40 13.00
C GLN A 78 4.34 9.68 12.18
N PRO A 79 3.77 10.76 12.73
CA PRO A 79 3.52 11.99 11.99
C PRO A 79 4.81 12.74 11.60
N ASN A 80 5.96 12.38 12.16
CA ASN A 80 7.29 12.86 11.78
C ASN A 80 8.34 11.81 12.14
N GLY A 81 9.10 11.33 11.14
CA GLY A 81 10.17 10.34 11.33
C GLY A 81 11.37 10.86 12.13
N ILE A 82 11.18 10.99 13.45
CA ILE A 82 12.25 11.18 14.44
C ILE A 82 12.18 10.00 15.40
N VAL A 83 13.02 9.01 15.15
CA VAL A 83 13.44 8.04 16.18
C VAL A 83 14.46 8.78 17.04
N ARG A 84 14.16 8.98 18.33
CA ARG A 84 15.16 9.31 19.34
C ARG A 84 15.88 8.04 19.77
#